data_AF-A0A1S2LQH0-F1
#
_entry.id   AF-A0A1S2LQH0-F1
#
_cell.length_a   1.000
_cell.length_b   1.000
_cell.length_c   1.000
_cell.angle_alpha   90.00
_cell.angle_beta   90.00
_cell.angle_gamma   90.00
#
_symmetry.space_group_name_H-M   'P 1'
#
loop_
_entity.id
_entity.type
_entity.pdbx_description
1 polymer ?
#
loop_
_entity_poly.entity_id
_entity_poly.type
_entity_poly.pdbx_seq_one_letter_code
_entity_poly.pdbx_strand_id
1 'polypeptide(L)'
;MTLINRILELPFFESWLPDRLRPVKEVIISDQYSQALLLETEKFIDDIIQVTEIERMNRVFKRKTTQMKLQIKIRKKRLRIDICDQKLSEAPIKKRIIIEVFRKIYKTKNGTGKVLEATIYYSYQGKSYVRSVKRSPFLHGIFYKLDMLDDALIGRLVKQNEQEIRNQATNTSPTEKQEEIRNLLVEMKRISNHNHHLAVDPIIENRLGSIIQQIDRIVPDFHLLDIEDRHTIKRVVREDLPNLLHSYLALTQIQQLEQKENFIVAIARIETKIISLIKQMETMKLDRMEQLFRLNKIRYDK
;
A
#
# COMPACT_ATOMS: atom_id res chain seq x y z
N MET A 1 5.02 15.81 -18.38
CA MET A 1 4.82 17.25 -18.04
C MET A 1 5.27 18.07 -19.23
N THR A 2 4.53 19.09 -19.65
CA THR A 2 4.95 19.94 -20.79
C THR A 2 6.11 20.85 -20.37
N LEU A 3 7.12 20.98 -21.23
CA LEU A 3 8.35 21.77 -21.02
C LEU A 3 8.07 23.23 -20.58
N ILE A 4 6.95 23.79 -21.01
CA ILE A 4 6.47 25.13 -20.65
C ILE A 4 6.23 25.28 -19.14
N ASN A 5 5.74 24.23 -18.46
CA ASN A 5 5.54 24.28 -17.02
C ASN A 5 6.87 24.30 -16.25
N ARG A 6 7.94 23.69 -16.80
CA ARG A 6 9.30 23.70 -16.22
C ARG A 6 10.04 25.03 -16.40
N ILE A 7 9.67 25.83 -17.39
CA ILE A 7 10.29 27.15 -17.62
C ILE A 7 9.68 28.20 -16.68
N LEU A 8 8.36 28.11 -16.45
CA LEU A 8 7.65 28.89 -15.42
C LEU A 8 8.01 28.48 -13.97
N GLU A 9 8.89 27.49 -13.81
CA GLU A 9 9.35 26.91 -12.55
C GLU A 9 10.71 27.46 -12.09
N LEU A 10 11.40 28.26 -12.91
CA LEU A 10 12.67 28.88 -12.52
C LEU A 10 12.42 30.12 -11.64
N PRO A 11 13.22 30.36 -10.59
CA PRO A 11 13.02 31.44 -9.61
C PRO A 11 12.95 32.85 -10.24
N PHE A 12 13.53 33.01 -11.43
CA PHE A 12 13.49 34.26 -12.20
C PHE A 12 12.08 34.62 -12.72
N PHE A 13 11.21 33.64 -12.98
CA PHE A 13 9.86 33.85 -13.53
C PHE A 13 8.75 33.90 -12.47
N GLU A 14 9.06 33.71 -11.19
CA GLU A 14 8.06 33.74 -10.10
C GLU A 14 7.39 35.11 -9.93
N SER A 15 8.11 36.18 -10.27
CA SER A 15 7.61 37.55 -10.21
C SER A 15 6.50 37.83 -11.23
N TRP A 16 6.43 37.08 -12.33
CA TRP A 16 5.40 37.24 -13.36
C TRP A 16 4.21 36.29 -13.20
N LEU A 17 4.26 35.37 -12.24
CA LEU A 17 3.12 34.52 -11.93
C LEU A 17 2.00 35.34 -11.26
N PRO A 18 0.72 35.12 -11.64
CA PRO A 18 -0.42 35.62 -10.90
C PRO A 18 -0.33 35.23 -9.43
N ASP A 19 -0.80 36.10 -8.52
CA ASP A 19 -0.65 35.91 -7.08
C ASP A 19 -1.07 34.51 -6.58
N ARG A 20 -2.16 33.95 -7.15
CA ARG A 20 -2.68 32.62 -6.80
C ARG A 20 -1.78 31.45 -7.19
N LEU A 21 -0.88 31.64 -8.15
CA LEU A 21 0.05 30.62 -8.65
C LEU A 21 1.43 30.75 -8.01
N ARG A 22 1.75 31.88 -7.38
CA ARG A 22 3.00 32.06 -6.65
C ARG A 22 3.06 31.12 -5.45
N PRO A 23 4.18 30.41 -5.24
CA PRO A 23 4.32 29.53 -4.09
C PRO A 23 4.27 30.33 -2.79
N VAL A 24 3.73 29.70 -1.75
CA VAL A 24 3.79 30.23 -0.40
C VAL A 24 5.24 30.22 0.12
N LYS A 25 5.63 31.27 0.85
CA LYS A 25 6.93 31.31 1.52
C LYS A 25 6.93 30.38 2.73
N GLU A 26 8.01 29.64 2.92
CA GLU A 26 8.13 28.64 3.99
C GLU A 26 7.94 29.23 5.39
N VAL A 27 8.46 30.43 5.63
CA VAL A 27 8.35 31.18 6.90
C VAL A 27 6.91 31.34 7.38
N ILE A 28 5.95 31.37 6.45
CA ILE A 28 4.53 31.56 6.76
C ILE A 28 3.91 30.27 7.29
N ILE A 29 4.45 29.11 6.91
CA ILE A 29 3.91 27.79 7.25
C ILE A 29 4.76 27.07 8.31
N SER A 30 6.03 27.44 8.48
CA SER A 30 6.95 26.80 9.42
C SER A 30 6.59 27.01 10.90
N ASP A 31 5.72 27.96 11.22
CA ASP A 31 5.25 28.27 12.57
C ASP A 31 4.57 27.08 13.27
N GLN A 32 4.77 26.95 14.58
CA GLN A 32 4.27 25.84 15.41
C GLN A 32 2.74 25.70 15.32
N TYR A 33 2.00 26.80 15.34
CA TYR A 33 0.53 26.77 15.21
C TYR A 33 0.09 26.22 13.85
N SER A 34 0.83 26.54 12.80
CA SER A 34 0.55 26.03 11.44
C SER A 34 0.85 24.53 11.37
N GLN A 35 1.95 24.07 11.97
CA GLN A 35 2.26 22.64 12.02
C GLN A 35 1.23 21.85 12.82
N ALA A 36 0.79 22.37 13.96
CA ALA A 36 -0.27 21.76 14.77
C ALA A 36 -1.60 21.65 13.97
N LEU A 37 -1.98 22.71 13.24
CA LEU A 37 -3.14 22.72 12.35
C LEU A 37 -3.04 21.65 11.26
N LEU A 38 -1.87 21.50 10.63
CA LEU A 38 -1.65 20.51 9.57
C LEU A 38 -1.69 19.08 10.13
N LEU A 39 -1.04 18.82 11.26
CA LEU A 39 -1.06 17.52 11.95
C LEU A 39 -2.47 17.13 12.40
N GLU A 40 -3.25 18.06 12.94
CA GLU A 40 -4.64 17.78 13.29
C GLU A 40 -5.50 17.52 12.05
N THR A 41 -5.19 18.17 10.94
CA THR A 41 -5.85 17.89 9.66
C THR A 41 -5.54 16.47 9.17
N GLU A 42 -4.29 16.02 9.26
CA GLU A 42 -3.90 14.66 8.89
C GLU A 42 -4.61 13.63 9.76
N LYS A 43 -4.63 13.81 11.08
CA LYS A 43 -5.39 12.97 12.01
C LYS A 43 -6.87 12.95 11.67
N PHE A 44 -7.47 14.10 11.36
CA PHE A 44 -8.87 14.17 10.96
C PHE A 44 -9.17 13.40 9.67
N ILE A 45 -8.25 13.38 8.70
CA ILE A 45 -8.39 12.55 7.50
C ILE A 45 -8.28 11.06 7.87
N ASP A 46 -7.32 10.68 8.72
CA ASP A 46 -7.15 9.30 9.19
C ASP A 46 -8.40 8.79 9.92
N ASP A 47 -8.99 9.60 10.80
CA ASP A 47 -10.23 9.26 11.50
C ASP A 47 -11.37 9.00 10.51
N ILE A 48 -11.46 9.80 9.44
CA ILE A 48 -12.47 9.58 8.40
C ILE A 48 -12.19 8.25 7.68
N ILE A 49 -10.94 7.98 7.29
CA ILE A 49 -10.54 6.73 6.62
C ILE A 49 -10.92 5.51 7.47
N GLN A 50 -10.67 5.53 8.77
CA GLN A 50 -11.00 4.43 9.68
C GLN A 50 -12.51 4.19 9.82
N VAL A 51 -13.31 5.25 9.82
CA VAL A 51 -14.78 5.19 9.87
C VAL A 51 -15.38 4.73 8.54
N THR A 52 -14.57 4.52 7.50
CA THR A 52 -15.02 4.34 6.12
C THR A 52 -15.49 2.91 5.81
N GLU A 53 -16.69 2.54 6.24
CA GLU A 53 -17.65 1.75 5.43
C GLU A 53 -18.48 2.71 4.53
N ILE A 54 -17.81 3.71 3.91
CA ILE A 54 -18.50 4.77 3.18
C ILE A 54 -18.91 4.23 1.82
N GLU A 55 -20.16 3.77 1.75
CA GLU A 55 -20.88 3.63 0.49
C GLU A 55 -20.76 4.92 -0.35
N ARG A 56 -20.78 4.74 -1.67
CA ARG A 56 -20.41 5.68 -2.76
C ARG A 56 -21.22 7.00 -2.84
N MET A 57 -21.46 7.69 -1.73
CA MET A 57 -22.34 8.86 -1.63
C MET A 57 -21.59 10.15 -1.23
N ASN A 58 -22.20 11.28 -1.58
CA ASN A 58 -21.71 12.60 -1.21
C ASN A 58 -21.80 12.78 0.32
N ARG A 59 -20.70 13.10 0.98
CA ARG A 59 -20.66 13.34 2.43
C ARG A 59 -19.84 14.56 2.78
N VAL A 60 -20.14 15.15 3.93
CA VAL A 60 -19.42 16.30 4.45
C VAL A 60 -19.05 16.04 5.90
N PHE A 61 -17.75 15.93 6.17
CA PHE A 61 -17.20 15.81 7.50
C PHE A 61 -16.75 17.19 7.98
N LYS A 62 -17.02 17.51 9.24
CA LYS A 62 -16.63 18.77 9.86
C LYS A 62 -16.09 18.49 11.25
N ARG A 63 -14.94 19.08 11.57
CA ARG A 63 -14.38 19.17 12.92
C ARG A 63 -14.17 20.62 13.25
N LYS A 64 -14.69 21.07 14.38
CA LYS A 64 -14.63 22.48 14.80
C LYS A 64 -14.18 22.53 16.25
N THR A 65 -13.07 23.21 16.51
CA THR A 65 -12.60 23.55 17.86
C THR A 65 -12.71 25.07 18.04
N THR A 66 -12.31 25.60 19.19
CA THR A 66 -12.23 27.06 19.41
C THR A 66 -11.14 27.72 18.55
N GLN A 67 -10.06 26.99 18.27
CA GLN A 67 -8.91 27.48 17.54
C GLN A 67 -9.01 27.23 16.02
N MET A 68 -9.61 26.13 15.57
CA MET A 68 -9.63 25.78 14.15
C MET A 68 -10.96 25.22 13.65
N LYS A 69 -11.12 25.19 12.34
CA LYS A 69 -12.25 24.58 11.63
C LYS A 69 -11.73 23.79 10.45
N LEU A 70 -12.01 22.50 10.45
CA LEU A 70 -11.68 21.55 9.40
C LEU A 70 -12.96 21.06 8.74
N GLN A 71 -12.98 21.02 7.41
CA GLN A 71 -14.12 20.51 6.66
C GLN A 71 -13.66 19.74 5.42
N ILE A 72 -14.11 18.49 5.30
CA ILE A 72 -13.86 17.64 4.14
C ILE A 72 -15.19 17.37 3.44
N LYS A 73 -15.30 17.79 2.18
CA LYS A 73 -16.45 17.54 1.31
C LYS A 73 -16.08 16.48 0.28
N ILE A 74 -16.72 15.32 0.38
CA ILE A 74 -16.64 14.23 -0.58
C ILE A 74 -17.80 14.38 -1.54
N ARG A 75 -17.51 14.58 -2.83
CA ARG A 75 -18.50 14.59 -3.91
C ARG A 75 -18.21 13.44 -4.88
N LYS A 76 -19.19 13.07 -5.70
CA LYS A 76 -19.03 12.06 -6.76
C LYS A 76 -17.77 12.25 -7.60
N LYS A 77 -17.47 13.47 -8.07
CA LYS A 77 -16.33 13.76 -8.98
C LYS A 77 -15.11 14.36 -8.29
N ARG A 78 -15.26 14.92 -7.09
CA ARG A 78 -14.25 15.79 -6.46
C ARG A 78 -14.22 15.63 -4.96
N LEU A 79 -13.05 15.88 -4.39
CA LEU A 79 -12.78 15.92 -2.98
C LEU A 79 -12.25 17.31 -2.63
N ARG A 80 -12.78 17.92 -1.58
CA ARG A 80 -12.37 19.27 -1.15
C ARG A 80 -12.13 19.32 0.35
N ILE A 81 -10.95 19.76 0.76
CA ILE A 81 -10.64 20.17 2.13
C ILE A 81 -10.71 21.69 2.24
N ASP A 82 -11.30 22.17 3.33
CA ASP A 82 -11.23 23.54 3.82
C ASP A 82 -10.69 23.52 5.26
N ILE A 83 -9.51 24.10 5.46
CA ILE A 83 -8.81 24.22 6.74
C ILE A 83 -8.80 25.70 7.08
N CYS A 84 -9.26 26.10 8.26
CA CYS A 84 -9.35 27.51 8.63
C CYS A 84 -9.03 27.73 10.10
N ASP A 85 -8.15 28.69 10.37
CA ASP A 85 -8.00 29.25 11.71
C ASP A 85 -9.25 30.06 12.10
N GLN A 86 -9.70 29.92 13.34
CA GLN A 86 -10.81 30.71 13.86
C GLN A 86 -10.36 32.06 14.40
N LYS A 87 -11.33 32.94 14.66
CA LYS A 87 -11.07 34.28 15.21
C LYS A 87 -10.37 34.22 16.57
N LEU A 88 -10.63 33.18 17.36
CA LEU A 88 -10.04 32.94 18.68
C LEU A 88 -8.74 32.11 18.62
N SER A 89 -8.22 31.84 17.43
CA SER A 89 -6.91 31.18 17.28
C SER A 89 -5.81 32.11 17.78
N GLU A 90 -4.86 31.53 18.54
CA GLU A 90 -3.65 32.18 19.04
C GLU A 90 -2.59 32.37 17.94
N ALA A 91 -2.82 31.80 16.75
CA ALA A 91 -1.87 31.89 15.65
C ALA A 91 -1.59 33.37 15.26
N PRO A 92 -0.32 33.78 15.15
CA PRO A 92 0.05 35.16 14.82
C PRO A 92 -0.42 35.56 13.41
N ILE A 93 -0.47 34.60 12.49
CA ILE A 93 -1.00 34.75 11.15
C ILE A 93 -2.15 33.77 10.99
N LYS A 94 -3.36 34.29 10.84
CA LYS A 94 -4.57 33.50 10.58
C LYS A 94 -4.58 33.05 9.12
N LYS A 95 -4.80 31.76 8.90
CA LYS A 95 -4.70 31.12 7.59
C LYS A 95 -5.99 30.39 7.26
N ARG A 96 -6.27 30.30 5.96
CA ARG A 96 -7.26 29.40 5.40
C ARG A 96 -6.67 28.68 4.21
N ILE A 97 -6.65 27.35 4.25
CA ILE A 97 -6.10 26.50 3.21
C ILE A 97 -7.26 25.77 2.54
N ILE A 98 -7.32 25.84 1.21
CA ILE A 98 -8.31 25.16 0.40
C ILE A 98 -7.58 24.25 -0.58
N ILE A 99 -7.91 22.96 -0.54
CA ILE A 99 -7.37 21.95 -1.45
C ILE A 99 -8.57 21.25 -2.11
N GLU A 100 -8.62 21.31 -3.44
CA GLU A 100 -9.62 20.62 -4.25
C GLU A 100 -8.92 19.70 -5.25
N VAL A 101 -9.27 18.41 -5.22
CA VAL A 101 -8.73 17.39 -6.10
C VAL A 101 -9.86 16.65 -6.84
N PHE A 102 -9.60 16.25 -8.07
CA PHE A 102 -10.46 15.28 -8.75
C PHE A 102 -10.27 13.90 -8.14
N ARG A 103 -11.34 13.13 -8.03
CA ARG A 103 -11.25 11.73 -7.67
C ARG A 103 -10.55 10.92 -8.79
N LYS A 104 -9.76 9.93 -8.42
CA LYS A 104 -8.97 9.07 -9.30
C LYS A 104 -9.82 8.39 -10.39
N ILE A 105 -11.05 7.98 -10.06
CA ILE A 105 -11.97 7.37 -11.04
C ILE A 105 -12.21 8.31 -12.26
N TYR A 106 -12.16 9.63 -12.06
CA TYR A 106 -12.51 10.59 -13.11
C TYR A 106 -11.30 11.20 -13.81
N LYS A 107 -10.29 11.65 -13.06
CA LYS A 107 -9.09 12.30 -13.63
C LYS A 107 -7.88 12.06 -12.73
N THR A 108 -6.89 11.35 -13.25
CA THR A 108 -5.59 11.14 -12.60
C THR A 108 -4.49 11.96 -13.27
N LYS A 109 -3.46 12.28 -12.49
CA LYS A 109 -2.17 12.78 -12.97
C LYS A 109 -1.10 12.09 -12.14
N ASN A 110 -0.25 11.27 -12.77
CA ASN A 110 0.78 10.47 -12.08
C ASN A 110 0.21 9.50 -11.03
N GLY A 111 -0.94 8.87 -11.28
CA GLY A 111 -1.55 7.90 -10.34
C GLY A 111 -2.36 8.51 -9.20
N THR A 112 -2.19 9.81 -8.92
CA THR A 112 -2.97 10.55 -7.92
C THR A 112 -4.07 11.39 -8.57
N GLY A 113 -5.09 11.77 -7.78
CA GLY A 113 -6.16 12.65 -8.23
C GLY A 113 -5.64 13.99 -8.74
N LYS A 114 -6.09 14.46 -9.92
CA LYS A 114 -5.61 15.74 -10.46
C LYS A 114 -5.99 16.89 -9.53
N VAL A 115 -5.00 17.58 -8.96
CA VAL A 115 -5.19 18.80 -8.15
C VAL A 115 -5.77 19.92 -9.02
N LEU A 116 -6.94 20.43 -8.63
CA LEU A 116 -7.64 21.54 -9.27
C LEU A 116 -7.30 22.87 -8.59
N GLU A 117 -7.34 22.89 -7.26
CA GLU A 117 -7.00 24.06 -6.44
C GLU A 117 -6.18 23.61 -5.23
N ALA A 118 -5.17 24.39 -4.89
CA ALA A 118 -4.33 24.21 -3.71
C ALA A 118 -3.79 25.57 -3.33
N THR A 119 -4.59 26.32 -2.56
CA THR A 119 -4.33 27.72 -2.23
C THR A 119 -4.43 27.98 -0.73
N ILE A 120 -3.59 28.89 -0.25
CA ILE A 120 -3.65 29.45 1.10
C ILE A 120 -3.99 30.94 1.03
N TYR A 121 -4.90 31.34 1.91
CA TYR A 121 -5.31 32.71 2.17
C TYR A 121 -4.77 33.09 3.54
N TYR A 122 -4.06 34.21 3.64
CA TYR A 122 -3.58 34.73 4.92
C TYR A 122 -3.50 36.25 4.86
N SER A 123 -3.56 36.90 6.03
CA SER A 123 -3.34 38.33 6.17
C SER A 123 -2.03 38.58 6.90
N TYR A 124 -1.17 39.40 6.32
CA TYR A 124 0.11 39.78 6.91
C TYR A 124 0.33 41.29 6.71
N GLN A 125 0.62 42.01 7.79
CA GLN A 125 0.85 43.47 7.77
C GLN A 125 -0.30 44.25 7.09
N GLY A 126 -1.55 43.90 7.41
CA GLY A 126 -2.74 44.58 6.88
C GLY A 126 -3.09 44.24 5.42
N LYS A 127 -2.28 43.43 4.73
CA LYS A 127 -2.54 42.99 3.35
C LYS A 127 -2.95 41.52 3.33
N SER A 128 -3.97 41.21 2.53
CA SER A 128 -4.39 39.83 2.28
C SER A 128 -3.65 39.25 1.09
N TYR A 129 -3.16 38.04 1.25
CA TYR A 129 -2.41 37.32 0.23
C TYR A 129 -3.10 36.00 -0.10
N VAL A 130 -3.03 35.63 -1.37
CA VAL A 130 -3.42 34.31 -1.86
C VAL A 130 -2.19 33.69 -2.51
N ARG A 131 -1.81 32.49 -2.09
CA ARG A 131 -0.62 31.79 -2.61
C ARG A 131 -0.93 30.33 -2.88
N SER A 132 -0.18 29.70 -3.77
CA SER A 132 -0.28 28.26 -4.00
C SER A 132 0.46 27.47 -2.94
N VAL A 133 -0.18 26.43 -2.42
CA VAL A 133 0.42 25.45 -1.50
C VAL A 133 0.79 24.14 -2.19
N LYS A 134 0.58 24.05 -3.51
CA LYS A 134 0.74 22.81 -4.28
C LYS A 134 2.13 22.19 -4.19
N ARG A 135 3.17 23.03 -4.05
CA ARG A 135 4.58 22.61 -3.96
C ARG A 135 5.15 22.72 -2.55
N SER A 136 4.33 23.07 -1.57
CA SER A 136 4.80 23.29 -0.20
C SER A 136 5.22 21.95 0.43
N PRO A 137 6.45 21.82 0.96
CA PRO A 137 6.91 20.60 1.61
C PRO A 137 5.98 20.15 2.73
N PHE A 138 5.47 21.11 3.51
CA PHE A 138 4.61 20.90 4.68
C PHE A 138 3.23 20.31 4.37
N LEU A 139 2.75 20.37 3.12
CA LEU A 139 1.42 19.88 2.77
C LEU A 139 1.45 18.54 2.03
N HIS A 140 2.63 17.95 1.77
CA HIS A 140 2.73 16.64 1.13
C HIS A 140 2.00 15.56 1.93
N GLY A 141 2.08 15.59 3.25
CA GLY A 141 1.36 14.64 4.12
C GLY A 141 -0.15 14.72 3.91
N ILE A 142 -0.73 15.91 3.88
CA ILE A 142 -2.16 16.11 3.57
C ILE A 142 -2.52 15.61 2.16
N PHE A 143 -1.70 15.90 1.14
CA PHE A 143 -1.95 15.40 -0.21
C PHE A 143 -1.92 13.87 -0.28
N TYR A 144 -1.00 13.24 0.43
CA TYR A 144 -0.90 11.79 0.53
C TYR A 144 -2.11 11.19 1.26
N LYS A 145 -2.50 11.76 2.40
CA LYS A 145 -3.70 11.34 3.15
C LYS A 145 -4.98 11.49 2.34
N LEU A 146 -5.09 12.53 1.53
CA LEU A 146 -6.21 12.68 0.59
C LEU A 146 -6.24 11.61 -0.49
N ASP A 147 -5.07 11.20 -0.96
CA ASP A 147 -4.93 10.15 -1.95
C ASP A 147 -5.36 8.80 -1.36
N MET A 148 -4.92 8.50 -0.13
CA MET A 148 -5.37 7.33 0.65
C MET A 148 -6.87 7.34 0.90
N LEU A 149 -7.44 8.50 1.25
CA LEU A 149 -8.89 8.66 1.43
C LEU A 149 -9.64 8.36 0.14
N ASP A 150 -9.15 8.84 -1.01
CA ASP A 150 -9.81 8.52 -2.28
C ASP A 150 -9.70 7.03 -2.63
N ASP A 151 -8.57 6.37 -2.34
CA ASP A 151 -8.43 4.92 -2.52
C ASP A 151 -9.41 4.13 -1.64
N ALA A 152 -9.51 4.49 -0.36
CA ALA A 152 -10.46 3.91 0.58
C ALA A 152 -11.92 4.06 0.05
N LEU A 153 -12.27 5.25 -0.46
CA LEU A 153 -13.59 5.53 -1.03
C LEU A 153 -13.87 4.82 -2.37
N ILE A 154 -12.86 4.28 -3.04
CA ILE A 154 -13.01 3.49 -4.28
C ILE A 154 -13.27 2.01 -3.93
N GLY A 155 -13.11 1.61 -2.66
CA GLY A 155 -13.12 0.21 -2.25
C GLY A 155 -11.78 -0.48 -2.51
N ARG A 156 -10.75 0.28 -2.90
CA ARG A 156 -9.36 -0.15 -2.76
C ARG A 156 -8.98 0.13 -1.31
N LEU A 157 -9.46 -0.73 -0.41
CA LEU A 157 -8.85 -0.82 0.91
C LEU A 157 -7.34 -0.91 0.69
N VAL A 158 -6.68 0.13 1.18
CA VAL A 158 -5.23 0.26 1.26
C VAL A 158 -4.71 -1.00 1.93
N LYS A 159 -4.31 -1.99 1.12
CA LYS A 159 -3.16 -2.80 1.49
C LYS A 159 -2.02 -1.79 1.57
N GLN A 160 -1.59 -1.53 2.80
CA GLN A 160 -0.54 -0.58 3.18
C GLN A 160 0.47 -0.37 2.05
N ASN A 161 0.48 0.85 1.50
CA ASN A 161 1.58 1.30 0.66
C ASN A 161 2.79 1.55 1.58
N GLU A 162 3.51 0.47 1.88
CA GLU A 162 4.93 0.48 2.28
C GLU A 162 5.86 0.94 1.13
N GLN A 163 5.31 1.49 0.04
CA GLN A 163 6.05 1.70 -1.21
C GLN A 163 6.61 3.12 -1.42
N GLU A 164 6.37 4.08 -0.53
CA GLU A 164 6.94 5.44 -0.68
C GLU A 164 8.08 5.80 0.29
N ILE A 165 8.57 4.85 1.09
CA ILE A 165 9.88 4.97 1.79
C ILE A 165 11.01 4.24 1.00
N ARG A 166 10.72 3.70 -0.20
CA ARG A 166 11.68 2.92 -1.00
C ARG A 166 12.70 3.74 -1.80
N ASN A 167 13.07 4.93 -1.30
CA ASN A 167 14.30 5.62 -1.71
C ASN A 167 15.48 5.33 -0.75
N GLN A 168 15.30 4.47 0.25
CA GLN A 168 16.40 3.89 1.03
C GLN A 168 16.58 2.43 0.62
N ALA A 169 17.16 2.23 -0.55
CA ALA A 169 17.68 0.93 -0.97
C ALA A 169 19.00 0.67 -0.24
N THR A 170 18.93 -0.04 0.88
CA THR A 170 19.89 -1.08 1.32
C THR A 170 19.35 -1.67 2.62
N ASN A 171 19.26 -3.00 2.68
CA ASN A 171 18.81 -3.83 3.82
C ASN A 171 17.30 -4.15 3.79
N THR A 172 16.92 -5.07 2.92
CA THR A 172 15.63 -5.77 2.96
C THR A 172 15.57 -6.64 4.23
N SER A 173 14.91 -6.15 5.27
CA SER A 173 14.26 -7.03 6.23
C SER A 173 13.12 -7.77 5.51
N PRO A 174 12.93 -9.08 5.77
CA PRO A 174 11.81 -9.80 5.18
C PRO A 174 10.50 -9.25 5.77
N THR A 175 9.48 -9.11 4.93
CA THR A 175 8.14 -8.71 5.38
C THR A 175 7.67 -9.72 6.46
N GLU A 176 6.97 -9.30 7.51
CA GLU A 176 6.49 -10.19 8.60
C GLU A 176 5.85 -11.50 8.06
N LYS A 177 5.15 -11.41 6.92
CA LYS A 177 4.52 -12.56 6.23
C LYS A 177 5.51 -13.53 5.57
N GLN A 178 6.66 -13.04 5.11
CA GLN A 178 7.75 -13.88 4.59
C GLN A 178 8.54 -14.53 5.74
N GLU A 179 8.70 -13.82 6.86
CA GLU A 179 9.27 -14.41 8.08
C GLU A 179 8.38 -15.50 8.66
N GLU A 180 7.06 -15.30 8.71
CA GLU A 180 6.11 -16.34 9.15
C GLU A 180 6.25 -17.63 8.34
N ILE A 181 6.35 -17.54 7.01
CA ILE A 181 6.47 -18.73 6.15
C ILE A 181 7.86 -19.36 6.27
N ARG A 182 8.91 -18.55 6.40
CA ARG A 182 10.25 -19.08 6.69
C ARG A 182 10.28 -19.82 8.01
N ASN A 183 9.66 -19.28 9.05
CA ASN A 183 9.56 -19.93 10.35
C ASN A 183 8.76 -21.23 10.27
N LEU A 184 7.62 -21.24 9.55
CA LEU A 184 6.83 -22.46 9.30
C LEU A 184 7.60 -23.50 8.47
N LEU A 185 8.44 -23.07 7.52
CA LEU A 185 9.30 -23.96 6.75
C LEU A 185 10.45 -24.53 7.59
N VAL A 186 10.99 -23.75 8.53
CA VAL A 186 12.00 -24.22 9.49
C VAL A 186 11.37 -25.25 10.42
N GLU A 187 10.14 -25.01 10.90
CA GLU A 187 9.37 -25.99 11.68
C GLU A 187 9.08 -27.25 10.87
N MET A 188 8.69 -27.13 9.59
CA MET A 188 8.51 -28.29 8.72
C MET A 188 9.80 -29.06 8.45
N LYS A 189 10.91 -28.38 8.18
CA LYS A 189 12.22 -29.03 8.04
C LYS A 189 12.59 -29.75 9.33
N ARG A 190 12.28 -29.17 10.51
CA ARG A 190 12.48 -29.80 11.80
C ARG A 190 11.59 -31.04 11.98
N ILE A 191 10.31 -30.97 11.62
CA ILE A 191 9.38 -32.11 11.67
C ILE A 191 9.84 -33.23 10.73
N SER A 192 10.19 -32.90 9.48
CA SER A 192 10.74 -33.84 8.51
C SER A 192 12.02 -34.52 9.02
N ASN A 193 12.95 -33.76 9.59
CA ASN A 193 14.19 -34.29 10.14
C ASN A 193 13.98 -35.10 11.43
N HIS A 194 12.96 -34.76 12.23
CA HIS A 194 12.60 -35.56 13.41
C HIS A 194 11.94 -36.89 13.00
N ASN A 195 11.20 -36.89 11.89
CA ASN A 195 10.59 -38.10 11.32
C ASN A 195 11.60 -39.06 10.68
N HIS A 196 12.85 -38.63 10.47
CA HIS A 196 13.97 -39.50 10.08
C HIS A 196 14.22 -40.60 11.13
N HIS A 197 13.85 -40.35 12.40
CA HIS A 197 13.89 -41.35 13.47
C HIS A 197 12.61 -42.19 13.57
N LEU A 198 11.54 -41.85 12.86
CA LEU A 198 10.21 -42.48 12.95
C LEU A 198 9.91 -43.36 11.73
N ALA A 199 10.84 -44.20 11.28
CA ALA A 199 10.60 -45.32 10.34
C ALA A 199 9.66 -45.02 9.15
N VAL A 200 9.66 -43.78 8.64
CA VAL A 200 8.84 -43.38 7.50
C VAL A 200 9.51 -43.92 6.24
N ASP A 201 8.72 -44.49 5.33
CA ASP A 201 9.23 -45.02 4.06
C ASP A 201 10.06 -43.96 3.31
N PRO A 202 11.27 -44.29 2.81
CA PRO A 202 12.13 -43.36 2.07
C PRO A 202 11.45 -42.68 0.88
N ILE A 203 10.41 -43.29 0.29
CA ILE A 203 9.64 -42.69 -0.80
C ILE A 203 8.82 -41.47 -0.32
N ILE A 204 8.19 -41.59 0.85
CA ILE A 204 7.39 -40.52 1.45
C ILE A 204 8.31 -39.35 1.80
N GLU A 205 9.47 -39.66 2.36
CA GLU A 205 10.45 -38.66 2.74
C GLU A 205 10.97 -37.87 1.53
N ASN A 206 11.37 -38.55 0.47
CA ASN A 206 11.83 -37.89 -0.76
C ASN A 206 10.78 -36.92 -1.32
N ARG A 207 9.49 -37.29 -1.25
CA ARG A 207 8.40 -36.42 -1.71
C ARG A 207 8.17 -35.23 -0.79
N LEU A 208 8.22 -35.42 0.54
CA LEU A 208 8.15 -34.31 1.49
C LEU A 208 9.33 -33.34 1.29
N GLY A 209 10.54 -33.87 1.08
CA GLY A 209 11.71 -33.08 0.74
C GLY A 209 11.53 -32.28 -0.55
N SER A 210 10.99 -32.90 -1.61
CA SER A 210 10.66 -32.22 -2.88
C SER A 210 9.68 -31.08 -2.67
N ILE A 211 8.59 -31.31 -1.91
CA ILE A 211 7.60 -30.28 -1.59
C ILE A 211 8.24 -29.11 -0.84
N ILE A 212 9.03 -29.40 0.20
CA ILE A 212 9.72 -28.36 0.99
C ILE A 212 10.64 -27.54 0.09
N GLN A 213 11.43 -28.18 -0.78
CA GLN A 213 12.31 -27.48 -1.73
C GLN A 213 11.53 -26.59 -2.70
N GLN A 214 10.39 -27.06 -3.21
CA GLN A 214 9.53 -26.27 -4.10
C GLN A 214 8.93 -25.06 -3.39
N ILE A 215 8.49 -25.22 -2.14
CA ILE A 215 7.96 -24.10 -1.36
C ILE A 215 9.07 -23.09 -1.06
N ASP A 216 10.29 -23.55 -0.72
CA ASP A 216 11.45 -22.69 -0.47
C ASP A 216 11.76 -21.79 -1.68
N ARG A 217 11.60 -22.31 -2.91
CA ARG A 217 11.73 -21.53 -4.15
C ARG A 217 10.68 -20.43 -4.29
N ILE A 218 9.48 -20.61 -3.74
CA ILE A 218 8.38 -19.63 -3.82
C ILE A 218 8.53 -18.51 -2.78
N VAL A 219 9.10 -18.80 -1.61
CA VAL A 219 9.24 -17.84 -0.49
C VAL A 219 9.73 -16.43 -0.91
N PRO A 220 10.81 -16.27 -1.70
CA PRO A 220 11.28 -14.92 -2.07
C PRO A 220 10.25 -14.14 -2.89
N ASP A 221 9.50 -14.85 -3.72
CA ASP A 221 8.52 -14.29 -4.66
C ASP A 221 7.08 -14.39 -4.15
N PHE A 222 6.88 -14.80 -2.89
CA PHE A 222 5.57 -15.07 -2.31
C PHE A 222 4.60 -13.87 -2.40
N HIS A 223 5.13 -12.65 -2.46
CA HIS A 223 4.35 -11.44 -2.62
C HIS A 223 3.66 -11.30 -3.99
N LEU A 224 4.17 -11.98 -5.03
CA LEU A 224 3.63 -11.97 -6.39
C LEU A 224 2.41 -12.87 -6.58
N LEU A 225 2.22 -13.85 -5.69
CA LEU A 225 1.06 -14.72 -5.71
C LEU A 225 -0.21 -13.99 -5.30
N ASP A 226 -1.35 -14.47 -5.80
CA ASP A 226 -2.65 -13.96 -5.41
C ASP A 226 -2.98 -14.26 -3.95
N ILE A 227 -3.99 -13.57 -3.39
CA ILE A 227 -4.37 -13.74 -1.99
C ILE A 227 -4.78 -15.19 -1.70
N GLU A 228 -5.54 -15.79 -2.62
CA GLU A 228 -6.03 -17.16 -2.51
C GLU A 228 -4.90 -18.18 -2.59
N ASP A 229 -3.96 -18.00 -3.51
CA ASP A 229 -2.80 -18.89 -3.67
C ASP A 229 -1.87 -18.82 -2.47
N ARG A 230 -1.61 -17.61 -1.95
CA ARG A 230 -0.86 -17.43 -0.70
C ARG A 230 -1.52 -18.13 0.47
N HIS A 231 -2.84 -17.97 0.61
CA HIS A 231 -3.59 -18.65 1.67
C HIS A 231 -3.51 -20.17 1.51
N THR A 232 -3.60 -20.67 0.27
CA THR A 232 -3.49 -22.10 -0.03
C THR A 232 -2.13 -22.65 0.38
N ILE A 233 -1.02 -22.00 0.03
CA ILE A 233 0.31 -22.44 0.45
C ILE A 233 0.46 -22.39 1.97
N LYS A 234 -0.01 -21.31 2.61
CA LYS A 234 0.05 -21.18 4.08
C LYS A 234 -0.74 -22.28 4.79
N ARG A 235 -1.94 -22.62 4.29
CA ARG A 235 -2.77 -23.72 4.80
C ARG A 235 -2.09 -25.08 4.60
N VAL A 236 -1.51 -25.31 3.43
CA VAL A 236 -0.79 -26.56 3.13
C VAL A 236 0.36 -26.78 4.10
N VAL A 237 1.15 -25.73 4.36
CA VAL A 237 2.31 -25.81 5.26
C VAL A 237 1.89 -25.90 6.73
N ARG A 238 0.86 -25.15 7.15
CA ARG A 238 0.47 -25.06 8.56
C ARG A 238 -0.43 -26.20 9.03
N GLU A 239 -1.32 -26.67 8.15
CA GLU A 239 -2.40 -27.57 8.54
C GLU A 239 -2.38 -28.85 7.70
N ASP A 240 -2.47 -28.76 6.37
CA ASP A 240 -2.78 -29.96 5.57
C ASP A 240 -1.64 -31.00 5.63
N LEU A 241 -0.38 -30.60 5.45
CA LEU A 241 0.77 -31.52 5.52
C LEU A 241 1.03 -32.04 6.94
N PRO A 242 1.08 -31.19 8.00
CA PRO A 242 1.23 -31.70 9.37
C PRO A 242 0.10 -32.63 9.78
N ASN A 243 -1.16 -32.30 9.46
CA ASN A 243 -2.31 -33.14 9.79
C ASN A 243 -2.25 -34.47 9.03
N LEU A 244 -1.92 -34.46 7.75
CA LEU A 244 -1.77 -35.68 6.95
C LEU A 244 -0.71 -36.60 7.59
N LEU A 245 0.45 -36.02 7.94
CA LEU A 245 1.57 -36.75 8.53
C LEU A 245 1.24 -37.28 9.93
N HIS A 246 0.61 -36.47 10.78
CA HIS A 246 0.14 -36.90 12.10
C HIS A 246 -0.91 -38.01 12.00
N SER A 247 -1.88 -37.88 11.10
CA SER A 247 -2.88 -38.92 10.87
C SER A 247 -2.25 -40.23 10.42
N TYR A 248 -1.28 -40.20 9.52
CA TYR A 248 -0.59 -41.40 9.07
C TYR A 248 0.24 -42.06 10.19
N LEU A 249 0.98 -41.26 10.96
CA LEU A 249 1.78 -41.77 12.08
C LEU A 249 0.94 -42.29 13.25
N ALA A 250 -0.28 -41.78 13.44
CA ALA A 250 -1.19 -42.24 14.49
C ALA A 250 -1.86 -43.60 14.18
N LEU A 251 -1.78 -44.08 12.92
CA LEU A 251 -2.33 -45.39 12.54
C LEU A 251 -1.47 -46.54 13.05
N THR A 252 -2.10 -47.70 13.26
CA THR A 252 -1.37 -48.96 13.55
C THR A 252 -0.59 -49.44 12.31
N GLN A 253 0.47 -50.24 12.48
CA GLN A 253 1.32 -50.70 11.36
C GLN A 253 0.55 -51.40 10.23
N ILE A 254 -0.50 -52.16 10.57
CA ILE A 254 -1.35 -52.84 9.58
C ILE A 254 -2.15 -51.81 8.77
N GLN A 255 -2.76 -50.84 9.44
CA GLN A 255 -3.50 -49.75 8.80
C GLN A 255 -2.59 -48.80 8.01
N GLN A 256 -1.34 -48.60 8.45
CA GLN A 256 -0.33 -47.83 7.72
C GLN A 256 -0.02 -48.47 6.39
N LEU A 257 0.13 -49.80 6.34
CA LEU A 257 0.37 -50.53 5.07
C LEU A 257 -0.81 -50.41 4.11
N GLU A 258 -2.04 -50.54 4.61
CA GLU A 258 -3.26 -50.40 3.80
C GLU A 258 -3.47 -48.97 3.29
N GLN A 259 -3.22 -47.96 4.12
CA GLN A 259 -3.44 -46.55 3.78
C GLN A 259 -2.23 -45.88 3.11
N LYS A 260 -1.11 -46.59 2.97
CA LYS A 260 0.13 -46.09 2.38
C LYS A 260 -0.06 -45.49 0.99
N GLU A 261 -0.77 -46.22 0.12
CA GLU A 261 -1.00 -45.75 -1.26
C GLU A 261 -1.85 -44.47 -1.27
N ASN A 262 -2.91 -44.43 -0.48
CA ASN A 262 -3.77 -43.25 -0.35
C ASN A 262 -3.01 -42.04 0.17
N PHE A 263 -2.12 -42.25 1.13
CA PHE A 263 -1.25 -41.22 1.69
C PHE A 263 -0.26 -40.68 0.65
N ILE A 264 0.39 -41.57 -0.12
CA ILE A 264 1.30 -41.18 -1.20
C ILE A 264 0.55 -40.39 -2.28
N VAL A 265 -0.65 -40.82 -2.66
CA VAL A 265 -1.49 -40.12 -3.63
C VAL A 265 -1.87 -38.72 -3.12
N ALA A 266 -2.18 -38.58 -1.83
CA ALA A 266 -2.50 -37.27 -1.23
C ALA A 266 -1.29 -36.32 -1.28
N ILE A 267 -0.10 -36.80 -0.90
CA ILE A 267 1.15 -36.02 -1.00
C ILE A 267 1.44 -35.63 -2.45
N ALA A 268 1.28 -36.57 -3.40
CA ALA A 268 1.52 -36.30 -4.82
C ALA A 268 0.55 -35.24 -5.39
N ARG A 269 -0.70 -35.21 -4.92
CA ARG A 269 -1.68 -34.17 -5.28
C ARG A 269 -1.26 -32.80 -4.75
N ILE A 270 -0.78 -32.74 -3.50
CA ILE A 270 -0.26 -31.50 -2.90
C ILE A 270 0.96 -31.00 -3.70
N GLU A 271 1.90 -31.89 -4.00
CA GLU A 271 3.09 -31.60 -4.81
C GLU A 271 2.69 -31.02 -6.18
N THR A 272 1.80 -31.71 -6.91
CA THR A 272 1.33 -31.27 -8.23
C THR A 272 0.68 -29.89 -8.17
N LYS A 273 -0.09 -29.61 -7.12
CA LYS A 273 -0.72 -28.31 -6.92
C LYS A 273 0.32 -27.21 -6.69
N ILE A 274 1.34 -27.45 -5.87
CA ILE A 274 2.43 -26.49 -5.64
C ILE A 274 3.19 -26.21 -6.95
N ILE A 275 3.51 -27.24 -7.73
CA ILE A 275 4.15 -27.08 -9.05
C ILE A 275 3.30 -26.20 -9.97
N SER A 276 1.98 -26.41 -10.00
CA SER A 276 1.09 -25.61 -10.84
C SER A 276 1.09 -24.13 -10.47
N LEU A 277 1.13 -23.82 -9.16
CA LEU A 277 1.22 -22.44 -8.66
C LEU A 277 2.56 -21.79 -9.03
N ILE A 278 3.67 -22.53 -8.97
CA ILE A 278 4.98 -22.04 -9.41
C ILE A 278 4.93 -21.66 -10.88
N LYS A 279 4.40 -22.54 -11.72
CA LYS A 279 4.31 -22.30 -13.17
C LYS A 279 3.45 -21.08 -13.49
N GLN A 280 2.33 -20.91 -12.79
CA GLN A 280 1.48 -19.73 -12.94
C GLN A 280 2.23 -18.45 -12.57
N MET A 281 2.94 -18.45 -11.44
CA MET A 281 3.76 -17.32 -11.02
C MET A 281 4.85 -16.97 -12.05
N GLU A 282 5.52 -17.96 -12.62
CA GLU A 282 6.52 -17.76 -13.67
C GLU A 282 5.91 -17.14 -14.93
N THR A 283 4.74 -17.62 -15.37
CA THR A 283 4.04 -17.03 -16.53
C THR A 283 3.65 -15.57 -16.28
N MET A 284 3.15 -15.24 -15.08
CA MET A 284 2.83 -13.85 -14.71
C MET A 284 4.07 -12.94 -14.71
N LYS A 285 5.23 -13.45 -14.28
CA LYS A 285 6.50 -12.70 -14.35
C LYS A 285 6.89 -12.40 -15.80
N LEU A 286 6.78 -13.39 -16.68
CA LEU A 286 7.08 -13.23 -18.11
C LEU A 286 6.14 -12.22 -18.77
N ASP A 287 4.84 -12.29 -18.50
CA ASP A 287 3.85 -11.36 -19.05
C ASP A 287 4.13 -9.91 -18.62
N ARG A 288 4.47 -9.72 -17.34
CA ARG A 288 4.84 -8.40 -16.81
C ARG A 288 6.11 -7.87 -17.47
N MET A 289 7.09 -8.74 -17.69
CA MET A 289 8.33 -8.39 -18.39
C MET A 289 8.06 -7.99 -19.84
N GLU A 290 7.20 -8.72 -20.55
CA GLU A 290 6.81 -8.40 -21.92
C GLU A 290 6.07 -7.07 -22.00
N GLN A 291 5.15 -6.79 -21.06
CA GLN A 291 4.48 -5.50 -20.95
C GLN A 291 5.47 -4.34 -20.77
N LEU A 292 6.50 -4.51 -19.92
CA LEU A 292 7.55 -3.51 -19.73
C LEU A 292 8.36 -3.29 -21.01
N PHE A 293 8.68 -4.35 -21.76
CA PHE A 293 9.35 -4.23 -23.06
C PHE A 293 8.48 -3.49 -24.08
N ARG A 294 7.18 -3.80 -24.15
CA ARG A 294 6.23 -3.08 -25.04
C ARG A 294 6.15 -1.59 -24.70
N LEU A 295 6.08 -1.25 -23.41
CA LEU A 295 6.08 0.15 -22.94
C LEU A 295 7.40 0.88 -23.25
N ASN A 296 8.53 0.19 -23.14
CA ASN A 296 9.83 0.75 -23.50
C ASN A 296 9.96 0.98 -25.01
N LYS A 297 9.52 0.05 -25.85
CA LYS A 297 9.48 0.24 -27.32
C LYS A 297 8.68 1.50 -27.69
N ILE A 298 7.48 1.65 -27.13
CA ILE A 298 6.63 2.85 -27.36
C ILE A 298 7.33 4.16 -26.91
N ARG A 299 8.20 4.10 -25.91
CA ARG A 299 8.91 5.27 -25.37
C ARG A 299 10.12 5.67 -26.21
N TYR A 300 10.82 4.72 -26.82
CA TYR A 300 12.09 4.95 -27.53
C TYR A 300 11.99 4.85 -29.06
N ASP A 301 10.90 4.31 -29.62
CA ASP A 301 10.61 4.37 -31.08
C ASP A 301 9.97 5.72 -31.50
N LYS A 302 10.30 6.83 -30.82
CA LYS A 302 9.90 8.19 -31.18
C LYS A 302 11.08 9.12 -31.32
#